data_AF-A0A9W3DHR3-F1
#
_entry.id   AF-A0A9W3DHR3-F1
#
_cell.length_a   1.000
_cell.length_b   1.000
_cell.length_c   1.000
_cell.angle_alpha   90.00
_cell.angle_beta   90.00
_cell.angle_gamma   90.00
#
_symmetry.space_group_name_H-M   'P 1'
#
loop_
_entity.id
_entity.type
_entity.pdbx_description
1 polymer ?
#
loop_
_entity_poly.entity_id
_entity_poly.type
_entity_poly.pdbx_seq_one_letter_code
_entity_poly.pdbx_strand_id
1 'polypeptide(L)'
;MASSSHYHYHHANDDDDEIDIDTPLQDFFETHATILEPKERRKRTFIERHREQGDKKLWNDYFSENPTYGSRLFRRRFRMNKPLFMRIVHHLSTEVPYFQATHDAAGRSGLSPLQKCTAAIRQLAYGGAADTVDEYVRLGETTARKCLHQFCAGIIHLFGDQYLRRSTPEDLRRLLHAGEERGFPGMIGSIDCMHWEWKNCPSSWKGMYSRGTNKPTIVLEAVASYDLWIWHAFFGAPGTLNDINILDRSPVFDDIIDGIAPQVN
;
A
#
# COMPACT_ATOMS: atom_id res chain seq x y z
N MET A 1 47.87 22.14 -26.33
CA MET A 1 48.12 21.67 -27.71
C MET A 1 48.41 20.17 -27.69
N ALA A 2 48.00 19.49 -28.78
CA ALA A 2 48.02 18.03 -29.04
C ALA A 2 46.99 17.21 -28.21
N SER A 3 46.25 16.24 -28.74
CA SER A 3 46.32 15.53 -30.03
C SER A 3 44.95 14.97 -30.42
N SER A 4 44.67 14.96 -31.72
CA SER A 4 43.47 14.42 -32.39
C SER A 4 43.92 13.38 -33.41
N SER A 5 43.20 12.26 -33.49
CA SER A 5 43.29 11.29 -34.57
C SER A 5 41.93 10.57 -34.70
N HIS A 6 41.43 10.10 -35.83
CA HIS A 6 41.53 10.36 -37.28
C HIS A 6 40.58 9.30 -37.89
N TYR A 7 39.51 9.76 -38.54
CA TYR A 7 38.65 9.18 -39.60
C TYR A 7 38.77 7.69 -40.05
N HIS A 8 37.62 7.05 -40.33
CA HIS A 8 37.27 6.65 -41.72
C HIS A 8 35.79 6.30 -41.91
N TYR A 9 35.16 6.95 -42.89
CA TYR A 9 33.91 6.52 -43.55
C TYR A 9 34.30 5.80 -44.85
N HIS A 10 33.69 4.64 -45.11
CA HIS A 10 33.55 4.10 -46.46
C HIS A 10 32.12 3.59 -46.64
N HIS A 11 31.46 4.12 -47.67
CA HIS A 11 30.22 3.63 -48.28
C HIS A 11 30.51 2.50 -49.28
N ALA A 12 29.51 1.63 -49.48
CA ALA A 12 29.22 0.70 -50.60
C ALA A 12 28.81 -0.67 -50.02
N ASN A 13 27.67 -1.31 -50.30
CA ASN A 13 26.74 -1.25 -51.43
C ASN A 13 25.33 -1.71 -50.99
N ASP A 14 24.37 -1.41 -51.86
CA ASP A 14 22.99 -1.91 -51.90
C ASP A 14 22.86 -3.41 -51.58
N ASP A 15 21.94 -3.73 -50.67
CA ASP A 15 21.01 -4.85 -50.78
C ASP A 15 19.69 -4.38 -50.15
N ASP A 16 18.65 -4.36 -50.97
CA ASP A 16 17.26 -4.13 -50.58
C ASP A 16 16.80 -5.28 -49.66
N ASP A 17 17.09 -5.19 -48.37
CA ASP A 17 16.43 -6.03 -47.35
C ASP A 17 15.27 -5.23 -46.77
N GLU A 18 14.15 -5.31 -47.47
CA GLU A 18 12.82 -4.97 -46.99
C GLU A 18 12.67 -5.51 -45.57
N ILE A 19 12.58 -4.62 -44.57
CA ILE A 19 12.33 -5.00 -43.18
C ILE A 19 11.00 -5.74 -43.18
N ASP A 20 11.04 -7.06 -43.04
CA ASP A 20 9.85 -7.89 -42.94
C ASP A 20 9.11 -7.56 -41.63
N ILE A 21 8.16 -6.63 -41.73
CA ILE A 21 7.29 -6.19 -40.63
C ILE A 21 6.39 -7.35 -40.18
N ASP A 22 6.28 -8.44 -40.96
CA ASP A 22 5.50 -9.60 -40.57
C ASP A 22 6.19 -10.46 -39.51
N THR A 23 7.54 -10.48 -39.40
CA THR A 23 8.21 -11.35 -38.41
C THR A 23 7.88 -10.99 -36.94
N PRO A 24 7.92 -9.71 -36.52
CA PRO A 24 7.54 -9.32 -35.16
C PRO A 24 6.02 -9.38 -34.91
N LEU A 25 5.20 -9.20 -35.95
CA LEU A 25 3.75 -9.31 -35.87
C LEU A 25 3.31 -10.77 -35.76
N GLN A 26 3.96 -11.68 -36.46
CA GLN A 26 3.72 -13.13 -36.36
C GLN A 26 4.00 -13.63 -34.94
N ASP A 27 5.11 -13.22 -34.33
CA ASP A 27 5.46 -13.54 -32.93
C ASP A 27 4.41 -12.96 -31.95
N PHE A 28 3.90 -11.75 -32.23
CA PHE A 28 2.83 -11.12 -31.45
C PHE A 28 1.50 -11.89 -31.57
N PHE A 29 1.14 -12.34 -32.78
CA PHE A 29 -0.06 -13.12 -33.02
C PHE A 29 0.06 -14.56 -32.49
N GLU A 30 1.21 -15.22 -32.57
CA GLU A 30 1.41 -16.57 -31.98
C GLU A 30 1.36 -16.54 -30.45
N THR A 31 1.90 -15.48 -29.83
CA THR A 31 1.81 -15.26 -28.37
C THR A 31 0.37 -15.01 -27.92
N HIS A 32 -0.45 -14.36 -28.76
CA HIS A 32 -1.86 -14.07 -28.47
C HIS A 32 -2.85 -15.15 -28.96
N ALA A 33 -2.47 -16.03 -29.89
CA ALA A 33 -3.29 -17.13 -30.38
C ALA A 33 -3.22 -18.38 -29.49
N THR A 34 -2.28 -18.42 -28.54
CA THR A 34 -2.29 -19.45 -27.51
C THR A 34 -3.39 -19.13 -26.50
N ILE A 35 -4.61 -19.60 -26.80
CA ILE A 35 -5.65 -19.76 -25.78
C ILE A 35 -5.02 -20.63 -24.70
N LEU A 36 -4.57 -20.01 -23.61
CA LEU A 36 -4.13 -20.74 -22.43
C LEU A 36 -5.30 -21.60 -22.00
N GLU A 37 -5.20 -22.91 -22.23
CA GLU A 37 -6.19 -23.85 -21.75
C GLU A 37 -6.43 -23.55 -20.26
N PRO A 38 -7.70 -23.47 -19.81
CA PRO A 38 -7.99 -23.21 -18.41
C PRO A 38 -7.24 -24.23 -17.56
N LYS A 39 -6.19 -23.77 -16.85
CA LYS A 39 -5.41 -24.64 -15.97
C LYS A 39 -6.38 -25.40 -15.10
N GLU A 40 -6.35 -26.74 -15.22
CA GLU A 40 -7.22 -27.63 -14.48
C GLU A 40 -7.14 -27.25 -12.99
N ARG A 41 -8.26 -26.78 -12.42
CA ARG A 41 -8.27 -26.31 -11.05
C ARG A 41 -8.00 -27.50 -10.14
N ARG A 42 -6.76 -27.63 -9.66
CA ARG A 42 -6.39 -28.61 -8.65
C ARG A 42 -7.41 -28.54 -7.52
N LYS A 43 -8.06 -29.68 -7.21
CA LYS A 43 -8.97 -29.79 -6.06
C LYS A 43 -8.18 -29.37 -4.82
N ARG A 44 -8.64 -28.32 -4.14
CA ARG A 44 -8.02 -27.86 -2.90
C ARG A 44 -8.19 -28.95 -1.85
N THR A 45 -7.09 -29.42 -1.29
CA THR A 45 -7.13 -30.27 -0.10
C THR A 45 -7.66 -29.45 1.07
N PHE A 46 -8.74 -29.93 1.68
CA PHE A 46 -9.24 -29.33 2.91
C PHE A 46 -8.28 -29.69 4.06
N ILE A 47 -7.86 -28.67 4.81
CA ILE A 47 -7.03 -28.83 6.01
C ILE A 47 -7.84 -28.26 7.17
N GLU A 48 -8.18 -29.11 8.13
CA GLU A 48 -8.79 -28.68 9.39
C GLU A 48 -7.73 -27.96 10.23
N ARG A 49 -7.93 -26.66 10.42
CA ARG A 49 -6.96 -25.78 11.12
C ARG A 49 -7.29 -25.55 12.58
N HIS A 50 -8.36 -26.16 13.10
CA HIS A 50 -8.83 -25.98 14.47
C HIS A 50 -8.99 -24.50 14.84
N ARG A 51 -9.74 -23.78 14.01
CA ARG A 51 -9.86 -22.31 14.08
C ARG A 51 -10.29 -21.78 15.45
N GLU A 52 -11.13 -22.51 16.19
CA GLU A 52 -11.53 -22.10 17.55
C GLU A 52 -10.38 -22.18 18.56
N GLN A 53 -9.48 -23.16 18.41
CA GLN A 53 -8.28 -23.24 19.25
C GLN A 53 -7.31 -22.09 18.94
N GLY A 54 -7.18 -21.74 17.66
CA GLY A 54 -6.43 -20.56 17.23
C GLY A 54 -6.97 -19.27 17.86
N ASP A 55 -8.29 -19.10 17.87
CA ASP A 55 -8.94 -17.94 18.49
C ASP A 55 -8.69 -17.85 20.00
N LYS A 56 -8.91 -18.96 20.73
CA LYS A 56 -8.64 -19.02 22.17
C LYS A 56 -7.19 -18.72 22.51
N LYS A 57 -6.25 -19.28 21.72
CA LYS A 57 -4.82 -19.01 21.90
C LYS A 57 -4.49 -17.54 21.65
N LEU A 58 -5.00 -16.96 20.57
CA LEU A 58 -4.82 -15.55 20.24
C LEU A 58 -5.36 -14.64 21.37
N TRP A 59 -6.53 -14.97 21.91
CA TRP A 59 -7.12 -14.27 23.03
C TRP A 59 -6.22 -14.29 24.27
N ASN A 60 -5.77 -15.47 24.68
CA ASN A 60 -4.91 -15.62 25.86
C ASN A 60 -3.54 -14.96 25.67
N ASP A 61 -3.02 -14.93 24.45
CA ASP A 61 -1.72 -14.35 24.17
C ASP A 61 -1.69 -12.81 24.26
N TYR A 62 -2.80 -12.12 23.94
CA TYR A 62 -2.80 -10.66 23.81
C TYR A 62 -4.02 -9.94 24.42
N PHE A 63 -5.19 -10.58 24.45
CA PHE A 63 -6.46 -9.91 24.66
C PHE A 63 -7.10 -10.17 26.03
N SER A 64 -6.76 -11.26 26.69
CA SER A 64 -7.19 -11.55 28.06
C SER A 64 -6.74 -10.48 29.07
N GLU A 65 -7.27 -10.57 30.29
CA GLU A 65 -6.93 -9.70 31.42
C GLU A 65 -5.45 -9.87 31.83
N ASN A 66 -4.97 -11.11 31.84
CA ASN A 66 -3.57 -11.48 32.08
C ASN A 66 -2.97 -12.14 30.83
N PRO A 67 -2.58 -11.37 29.81
CA PRO A 67 -2.11 -11.93 28.55
C PRO A 67 -0.66 -12.43 28.64
N THR A 68 -0.33 -13.48 27.88
CA THR A 68 1.05 -13.99 27.76
C THR A 68 2.02 -12.88 27.34
N TYR A 69 1.60 -12.01 26.41
CA TYR A 69 2.39 -10.91 25.89
C TYR A 69 1.81 -9.56 26.31
N GLY A 70 2.54 -8.87 27.19
CA GLY A 70 2.16 -7.54 27.66
C GLY A 70 2.15 -6.45 26.57
N SER A 71 1.74 -5.25 26.97
CA SER A 71 1.49 -4.09 26.10
C SER A 71 2.67 -3.70 25.18
N ARG A 72 3.91 -3.80 25.66
CA ARG A 72 5.12 -3.52 24.87
C ARG A 72 5.24 -4.48 23.68
N LEU A 73 5.04 -5.77 23.93
CA LEU A 73 5.11 -6.80 22.88
C LEU A 73 3.91 -6.71 21.95
N PHE A 74 2.73 -6.39 22.47
CA PHE A 74 1.56 -6.07 21.66
C PHE A 74 1.88 -4.95 20.67
N ARG A 75 2.35 -3.79 21.17
CA ARG A 75 2.67 -2.63 20.33
C ARG A 75 3.71 -2.94 19.27
N ARG A 76 4.75 -3.72 19.61
CA ARG A 76 5.75 -4.16 18.64
C ARG A 76 5.15 -5.02 17.51
N ARG A 77 4.22 -5.91 17.85
CA ARG A 77 3.67 -6.93 16.94
C ARG A 77 2.47 -6.46 16.13
N PHE A 78 1.68 -5.55 16.68
CA PHE A 78 0.49 -4.97 16.03
C PHE A 78 0.74 -3.55 15.49
N ARG A 79 1.92 -2.96 15.77
CA ARG A 79 2.31 -1.58 15.40
C ARG A 79 1.39 -0.47 15.95
N MET A 80 0.53 -0.82 16.90
CA MET A 80 -0.39 0.09 17.57
C MET A 80 -0.67 -0.38 19.00
N ASN A 81 -1.28 0.47 19.82
CA ASN A 81 -1.69 0.07 21.16
C ASN A 81 -2.95 -0.82 21.11
N LYS A 82 -3.16 -1.64 22.16
CA LYS A 82 -4.29 -2.57 22.27
C LYS A 82 -5.65 -1.86 22.22
N PRO A 83 -5.88 -0.73 22.92
CA PRO A 83 -7.16 -0.02 22.85
C PRO A 83 -7.54 0.42 21.42
N LEU A 84 -6.60 0.99 20.66
CA LEU A 84 -6.84 1.40 19.27
C LEU A 84 -7.18 0.19 18.39
N PHE A 85 -6.44 -0.92 18.54
CA PHE A 85 -6.73 -2.14 17.81
C PHE A 85 -8.13 -2.67 18.13
N MET A 86 -8.52 -2.71 19.41
CA MET A 86 -9.86 -3.15 19.82
C MET A 86 -10.96 -2.23 19.28
N ARG A 87 -10.73 -0.91 19.24
CA ARG A 87 -11.65 0.05 18.62
C ARG A 87 -11.85 -0.25 17.13
N ILE A 88 -10.76 -0.48 16.41
CA ILE A 88 -10.81 -0.87 14.98
C ILE A 88 -11.59 -2.17 14.79
N VAL A 89 -11.29 -3.19 15.58
CA VAL A 89 -11.99 -4.50 15.52
C VAL A 89 -13.48 -4.32 15.77
N HIS A 90 -13.86 -3.51 16.76
CA HIS A 90 -15.25 -3.24 17.09
C HIS A 90 -16.02 -2.63 15.91
N HIS A 91 -15.54 -1.53 15.34
CA HIS A 91 -16.18 -0.89 14.19
C HIS A 91 -16.25 -1.83 12.99
N LEU A 92 -15.16 -2.50 12.64
CA LEU A 92 -15.16 -3.47 11.54
C LEU A 92 -16.17 -4.59 11.79
N SER A 93 -16.21 -5.15 13.00
CA SER A 93 -17.13 -6.25 13.33
C SER A 93 -18.60 -5.83 13.38
N THR A 94 -18.90 -4.54 13.52
CA THR A 94 -20.27 -4.03 13.61
C THR A 94 -20.75 -3.56 12.23
N GLU A 95 -19.91 -2.83 11.51
CA GLU A 95 -20.29 -2.07 10.31
C GLU A 95 -19.88 -2.76 9.01
N VAL A 96 -18.90 -3.68 9.05
CA VAL A 96 -18.41 -4.38 7.85
C VAL A 96 -18.85 -5.85 7.87
N PRO A 97 -19.77 -6.27 6.97
CA PRO A 97 -20.34 -7.63 6.96
C PRO A 97 -19.30 -8.75 6.96
N TYR A 98 -18.15 -8.55 6.32
CA TYR A 98 -17.09 -9.56 6.28
C TYR A 98 -16.49 -9.87 7.66
N PHE A 99 -16.45 -8.88 8.57
CA PHE A 99 -15.85 -9.04 9.90
C PHE A 99 -16.86 -9.44 10.97
N GLN A 100 -18.16 -9.36 10.70
CA GLN A 100 -19.19 -9.86 11.61
C GLN A 100 -18.98 -11.34 11.94
N ALA A 101 -19.36 -11.72 13.15
CA ALA A 101 -19.35 -13.12 13.58
C ALA A 101 -20.40 -13.90 12.78
N THR A 102 -19.97 -14.99 12.14
CA THR A 102 -20.84 -15.84 11.33
C THR A 102 -20.77 -17.29 11.78
N HIS A 103 -21.76 -18.08 11.41
CA HIS A 103 -21.77 -19.53 11.58
C HIS A 103 -21.85 -20.19 10.20
N ASP A 104 -21.23 -21.35 10.03
CA ASP A 104 -21.39 -22.14 8.81
C ASP A 104 -22.72 -22.91 8.81
N ALA A 105 -23.00 -23.61 7.71
CA ALA A 105 -24.25 -24.36 7.55
C ALA A 105 -24.40 -25.51 8.57
N ALA A 106 -23.32 -25.93 9.24
CA ALA A 106 -23.34 -26.91 10.31
C ALA A 106 -23.47 -26.26 11.70
N GLY A 107 -23.63 -24.93 11.77
CA GLY A 107 -23.73 -24.17 13.01
C GLY A 107 -22.39 -23.94 13.70
N ARG A 108 -21.25 -24.30 13.09
CA ARG A 108 -19.92 -24.06 13.68
C ARG A 108 -19.53 -22.60 13.47
N SER A 109 -18.98 -21.98 14.51
CA SER A 109 -18.54 -20.59 14.44
C SER A 109 -17.46 -20.40 13.37
N GLY A 110 -17.61 -19.33 12.60
CA GLY A 110 -16.62 -18.85 11.66
C GLY A 110 -15.40 -18.27 12.37
N LEU A 111 -14.47 -17.74 11.58
CA LEU A 111 -13.31 -17.01 12.10
C LEU A 111 -13.76 -15.74 12.82
N SER A 112 -13.18 -15.50 13.99
CA SER A 112 -13.51 -14.33 14.79
C SER A 112 -13.04 -13.03 14.11
N PRO A 113 -13.65 -11.87 14.43
CA PRO A 113 -13.15 -10.57 13.99
C PRO A 113 -11.69 -10.34 14.40
N LEU A 114 -11.30 -10.81 15.60
CA LEU A 114 -9.93 -10.72 16.10
C LEU A 114 -8.93 -11.49 15.23
N GLN A 115 -9.27 -12.72 14.83
CA GLN A 115 -8.43 -13.52 13.93
C GLN A 115 -8.26 -12.82 12.58
N LYS A 116 -9.37 -12.38 11.97
CA LYS A 116 -9.35 -11.69 10.66
C LYS A 116 -8.53 -10.40 10.70
N CYS A 117 -8.75 -9.55 11.71
CA CYS A 117 -8.00 -8.29 11.86
C CYS A 117 -6.52 -8.54 12.19
N THR A 118 -6.22 -9.53 13.05
CA THR A 118 -4.84 -9.90 13.37
C THR A 118 -4.10 -10.37 12.13
N ALA A 119 -4.72 -11.19 11.28
CA ALA A 119 -4.11 -11.64 10.04
C ALA A 119 -3.75 -10.48 9.10
N ALA A 120 -4.64 -9.49 8.95
CA ALA A 120 -4.37 -8.30 8.17
C ALA A 120 -3.22 -7.48 8.76
N ILE A 121 -3.26 -7.18 10.06
CA ILE A 121 -2.22 -6.39 10.73
C ILE A 121 -0.86 -7.09 10.69
N ARG A 122 -0.80 -8.42 10.82
CA ARG A 122 0.47 -9.15 10.74
C ARG A 122 1.13 -9.04 9.37
N GLN A 123 0.33 -9.09 8.30
CA GLN A 123 0.81 -8.85 6.94
C GLN A 123 1.33 -7.42 6.79
N LEU A 124 0.56 -6.41 7.25
CA LEU A 124 0.97 -5.00 7.18
C LEU A 124 2.21 -4.67 8.03
N ALA A 125 2.30 -5.23 9.23
CA ALA A 125 3.34 -4.89 10.22
C ALA A 125 4.73 -5.43 9.87
N TYR A 126 4.79 -6.47 9.04
CA TYR A 126 6.02 -7.20 8.74
C TYR A 126 6.29 -7.36 7.24
N GLY A 127 5.32 -7.06 6.36
CA GLY A 127 5.47 -7.27 4.91
C GLY A 127 5.66 -8.75 4.53
N GLY A 128 5.25 -9.67 5.41
CA GLY A 128 5.41 -11.11 5.23
C GLY A 128 4.38 -11.71 4.27
N ALA A 129 4.67 -12.91 3.77
CA ALA A 129 3.76 -13.67 2.92
C ALA A 129 2.48 -14.07 3.69
N ALA A 130 1.36 -14.20 2.97
CA ALA A 130 0.05 -14.42 3.57
C ALA A 130 -0.13 -15.82 4.20
N ASP A 131 0.72 -16.78 3.85
CA ASP A 131 0.78 -18.13 4.43
C ASP A 131 1.40 -18.14 5.84
N THR A 132 2.25 -17.17 6.16
CA THR A 132 2.94 -17.09 7.47
C THR A 132 2.00 -16.98 8.66
N VAL A 133 0.76 -16.52 8.46
CA VAL A 133 -0.25 -16.42 9.53
C VAL A 133 -1.03 -17.72 9.74
N ASP A 134 -0.85 -18.74 8.89
CA ASP A 134 -1.55 -20.02 9.01
C ASP A 134 -1.19 -20.74 10.32
N GLU A 135 0.10 -20.84 10.64
CA GLU A 135 0.57 -21.57 11.82
C GLU A 135 0.03 -20.99 13.13
N TYR A 136 -0.01 -19.66 13.23
CA TYR A 136 -0.41 -18.97 14.45
C TYR A 136 -1.89 -18.62 14.50
N VAL A 137 -2.42 -17.95 13.47
CA VAL A 137 -3.81 -17.45 13.45
C VAL A 137 -4.78 -18.53 12.96
N ARG A 138 -4.27 -19.62 12.36
CA ARG A 138 -5.06 -20.75 11.83
C ARG A 138 -5.91 -20.38 10.63
N LEU A 139 -5.31 -19.63 9.70
CA LEU A 139 -5.94 -19.10 8.49
C LEU A 139 -5.19 -19.55 7.24
N GLY A 140 -5.90 -20.11 6.27
CA GLY A 140 -5.30 -20.39 4.96
C GLY A 140 -4.93 -19.10 4.22
N GLU A 141 -3.85 -19.15 3.44
CA GLU A 141 -3.26 -18.01 2.71
C GLU A 141 -4.30 -17.14 1.97
N THR A 142 -5.18 -17.78 1.19
CA THR A 142 -6.22 -17.05 0.43
C THR A 142 -7.21 -16.30 1.32
N THR A 143 -7.48 -16.83 2.52
CA THR A 143 -8.33 -16.15 3.51
C THR A 143 -7.57 -15.02 4.19
N ALA A 144 -6.28 -15.21 4.51
CA ALA A 144 -5.43 -14.16 5.07
C ALA A 144 -5.29 -12.97 4.11
N ARG A 145 -5.08 -13.23 2.81
CA ARG A 145 -5.06 -12.18 1.78
C ARG A 145 -6.41 -11.48 1.66
N LYS A 146 -7.53 -12.23 1.70
CA LYS A 146 -8.87 -11.63 1.69
C LYS A 146 -9.11 -10.76 2.92
N CYS A 147 -8.67 -11.19 4.10
CA CYS A 147 -8.72 -10.40 5.33
C CYS A 147 -7.96 -9.08 5.16
N LEU A 148 -6.76 -9.09 4.56
CA LEU A 148 -6.00 -7.88 4.30
C LEU A 148 -6.78 -6.89 3.41
N HIS A 149 -7.30 -7.35 2.27
CA HIS A 149 -8.07 -6.49 1.36
C HIS A 149 -9.32 -5.90 2.03
N GLN A 150 -10.10 -6.73 2.72
CA GLN A 150 -11.32 -6.30 3.41
C GLN A 150 -11.00 -5.38 4.59
N PHE A 151 -9.89 -5.62 5.29
CA PHE A 151 -9.41 -4.76 6.36
C PHE A 151 -9.06 -3.37 5.83
N CYS A 152 -8.22 -3.28 4.79
CA CYS A 152 -7.85 -1.99 4.20
C CYS A 152 -9.07 -1.23 3.67
N ALA A 153 -9.98 -1.91 2.96
CA ALA A 153 -11.22 -1.30 2.48
C ALA A 153 -12.10 -0.79 3.63
N GLY A 154 -12.26 -1.59 4.69
CA GLY A 154 -13.01 -1.20 5.88
C GLY A 154 -12.36 -0.03 6.63
N ILE A 155 -11.03 0.00 6.74
CA ILE A 155 -10.32 1.13 7.34
C ILE A 155 -10.55 2.41 6.55
N ILE A 156 -10.41 2.37 5.23
CA ILE A 156 -10.66 3.54 4.36
C ILE A 156 -12.11 4.00 4.51
N HIS A 157 -13.07 3.08 4.45
CA HIS A 157 -14.49 3.42 4.55
C HIS A 157 -14.88 4.03 5.90
N LEU A 158 -14.38 3.48 7.00
CA LEU A 158 -14.80 3.89 8.35
C LEU A 158 -14.00 5.07 8.92
N PHE A 159 -12.74 5.20 8.51
CA PHE A 159 -11.78 6.12 9.12
C PHE A 159 -11.15 7.09 8.11
N GLY A 160 -11.29 6.85 6.80
CA GLY A 160 -10.68 7.67 5.75
C GLY A 160 -11.10 9.13 5.84
N ASP A 161 -12.40 9.39 5.94
CA ASP A 161 -12.93 10.75 6.01
C ASP A 161 -12.47 11.52 7.25
N GLN A 162 -12.09 10.82 8.33
CA GLN A 162 -11.59 11.48 9.54
C GLN A 162 -10.08 11.67 9.52
N TYR A 163 -9.33 10.66 9.09
CA TYR A 163 -7.87 10.58 9.28
C TYR A 163 -7.05 10.74 8.00
N LEU A 164 -7.69 10.70 6.84
CA LEU A 164 -7.07 10.94 5.54
C LEU A 164 -7.94 11.93 4.74
N ARG A 165 -8.09 13.12 5.32
CA ARG A 165 -8.86 14.23 4.76
C ARG A 165 -8.04 15.50 4.71
N ARG A 166 -8.49 16.44 3.88
CA ARG A 166 -8.01 17.82 3.87
C ARG A 166 -8.28 18.49 5.23
N SER A 167 -7.41 19.41 5.62
CA SER A 167 -7.60 20.25 6.81
C SER A 167 -8.86 21.11 6.67
N THR A 168 -9.65 21.21 7.74
CA THR A 168 -10.75 22.20 7.77
C THR A 168 -10.20 23.58 8.08
N PRO A 169 -10.99 24.66 7.94
CA PRO A 169 -10.59 25.99 8.40
C PRO A 169 -10.17 26.02 9.88
N GLU A 170 -10.81 25.23 10.73
CA GLU A 170 -10.46 25.09 12.16
C GLU A 170 -9.10 24.44 12.34
N ASP A 171 -8.83 23.35 11.61
CA ASP A 171 -7.51 22.71 11.63
C ASP A 171 -6.43 23.68 11.15
N LEU A 172 -6.70 24.41 10.06
CA LEU A 172 -5.77 25.37 9.51
C LEU A 172 -5.44 26.49 10.50
N ARG A 173 -6.45 27.12 11.13
CA ARG A 173 -6.24 28.14 12.17
C ARG A 173 -5.37 27.60 13.30
N ARG A 174 -5.64 26.38 13.76
CA ARG A 174 -4.86 25.73 14.83
C ARG A 174 -3.41 25.46 14.41
N LEU A 175 -3.20 25.00 13.18
CA LEU A 175 -1.86 24.71 12.64
C LEU A 175 -1.05 26.00 12.46
N LEU A 176 -1.65 27.04 11.89
CA LEU A 176 -1.02 28.35 11.70
C LEU A 176 -0.61 28.98 13.02
N HIS A 177 -1.51 28.97 14.01
CA HIS A 177 -1.21 29.47 15.35
C HIS A 177 -0.03 28.72 15.98
N ALA A 178 -0.05 27.38 15.91
CA ALA A 178 1.03 26.55 16.44
C ALA A 178 2.36 26.75 15.70
N GLY A 179 2.32 27.08 14.40
CA GLY A 179 3.48 27.43 13.59
C GLY A 179 4.05 28.79 14.00
N GLU A 180 3.20 29.80 14.16
CA GLU A 180 3.58 31.14 14.61
C GLU A 180 4.23 31.13 16.00
N GLU A 181 3.64 30.42 16.97
CA GLU A 181 4.23 30.24 18.32
C GLU A 181 5.62 29.58 18.30
N ARG A 182 5.91 28.80 17.25
CA ARG A 182 7.19 28.11 17.06
C ARG A 182 8.16 28.89 16.18
N GLY A 183 7.79 30.08 15.71
CA GLY A 183 8.63 30.93 14.85
C GLY A 183 8.57 30.59 13.36
N PHE A 184 7.53 29.88 12.90
CA PHE A 184 7.27 29.54 11.50
C PHE A 184 5.90 30.06 11.04
N PRO A 185 5.74 31.38 10.84
CA PRO A 185 4.49 31.96 10.34
C PRO A 185 4.08 31.33 9.00
N GLY A 186 2.79 31.03 8.82
CA GLY A 186 2.26 30.42 7.60
C GLY A 186 2.49 28.91 7.45
N MET A 187 3.24 28.26 8.36
CA MET A 187 3.52 26.82 8.28
C MET A 187 2.33 25.98 8.75
N ILE A 188 1.89 25.04 7.91
CA ILE A 188 0.78 24.11 8.22
C ILE A 188 1.25 22.66 8.40
N GLY A 189 2.45 22.34 7.92
CA GLY A 189 3.04 21.02 7.99
C GLY A 189 4.33 20.94 7.19
N SER A 190 5.02 19.80 7.30
CA SER A 190 6.16 19.44 6.46
C SER A 190 5.67 18.55 5.33
N ILE A 191 6.11 18.85 4.11
CA ILE A 191 5.91 17.99 2.94
C ILE A 191 7.20 17.21 2.67
N ASP A 192 7.07 15.94 2.29
CA ASP A 192 8.21 15.12 1.88
C ASP A 192 7.79 14.10 0.81
N CYS A 193 8.76 13.69 -0.02
CA CYS A 193 8.62 12.69 -1.06
C CYS A 193 9.51 11.49 -0.76
N MET A 194 8.92 10.29 -0.70
CA MET A 194 9.64 9.05 -0.48
C MET A 194 9.54 8.15 -1.70
N HIS A 195 10.67 7.65 -2.19
CA HIS A 195 10.72 6.70 -3.30
C HIS A 195 10.62 5.26 -2.76
N TRP A 196 9.55 4.56 -3.14
CA TRP A 196 9.29 3.18 -2.73
C TRP A 196 9.61 2.22 -3.88
N GLU A 197 10.47 1.22 -3.64
CA GLU A 197 10.75 0.19 -4.64
C GLU A 197 9.47 -0.56 -5.03
N TRP A 198 9.12 -0.49 -6.30
CA TRP A 198 7.95 -1.15 -6.85
C TRP A 198 8.33 -2.50 -7.45
N LYS A 199 8.57 -3.48 -6.57
CA LYS A 199 9.01 -4.83 -6.95
C LYS A 199 8.17 -5.47 -8.06
N ASN A 200 6.86 -5.25 -8.05
CA ASN A 200 5.91 -5.81 -9.00
C ASN A 200 5.47 -4.79 -10.09
N CYS A 201 6.32 -3.82 -10.42
CA CYS A 201 6.06 -2.88 -11.51
C CYS A 201 5.86 -3.65 -12.83
N PRO A 202 4.77 -3.39 -13.58
CA PRO A 202 4.59 -3.94 -14.92
C PRO A 202 5.77 -3.64 -15.83
N SER A 203 6.14 -4.60 -16.70
CA SER A 203 7.28 -4.44 -17.61
C SER A 203 7.14 -3.21 -18.51
N SER A 204 5.92 -2.93 -18.98
CA SER A 204 5.61 -1.75 -19.81
C SER A 204 5.84 -0.42 -19.09
N TRP A 205 5.82 -0.39 -17.75
CA TRP A 205 5.99 0.83 -16.96
C TRP A 205 7.41 0.97 -16.40
N LYS A 206 8.21 -0.11 -16.47
CA LYS A 206 9.54 -0.17 -15.83
C LYS A 206 10.47 0.94 -16.31
N GLY A 207 10.43 1.30 -17.59
CA GLY A 207 11.24 2.39 -18.15
C GLY A 207 10.90 3.76 -17.52
N MET A 208 9.61 4.06 -17.36
CA MET A 208 9.15 5.32 -16.75
C MET A 208 9.43 5.41 -15.25
N TYR A 209 9.54 4.28 -14.55
CA TYR A 209 9.64 4.26 -13.07
C TYR A 209 11.06 3.96 -12.57
N SER A 210 12.02 3.57 -13.42
CA SER A 210 13.39 3.22 -13.02
C SER A 210 14.37 4.33 -13.40
N ARG A 211 14.88 5.09 -12.42
CA ARG A 211 15.88 6.15 -12.65
C ARG A 211 17.25 5.75 -12.13
N GLY A 212 18.16 5.35 -13.01
CA GLY A 212 19.57 5.09 -12.66
C GLY A 212 19.85 3.93 -11.68
N THR A 213 18.86 3.49 -10.90
CA THR A 213 18.95 2.49 -9.84
C THR A 213 18.54 1.08 -10.28
N ASN A 214 18.31 0.86 -11.58
CA ASN A 214 17.79 -0.38 -12.20
C ASN A 214 16.47 -0.93 -11.63
N LYS A 215 15.88 -0.25 -10.64
CA LYS A 215 14.70 -0.68 -9.90
C LYS A 215 13.60 0.36 -10.08
N PRO A 216 12.40 -0.05 -10.51
CA PRO A 216 11.28 0.87 -10.61
C PRO A 216 10.86 1.32 -9.21
N THR A 217 10.61 2.61 -9.06
CA THR A 217 10.17 3.22 -7.80
C THR A 217 8.92 4.05 -8.03
N ILE A 218 7.99 4.00 -7.09
CA ILE A 218 6.79 4.83 -7.04
C ILE A 218 6.93 5.78 -5.87
N VAL A 219 6.48 7.02 -6.04
CA VAL A 219 6.65 8.06 -5.03
C VAL A 219 5.42 8.14 -4.14
N LEU A 220 5.67 8.20 -2.83
CA LEU A 220 4.74 8.67 -1.82
C LEU A 220 5.09 10.13 -1.49
N GLU A 221 4.16 11.03 -1.78
CA GLU A 221 4.17 12.38 -1.25
C GLU A 221 3.26 12.44 -0.03
N ALA A 222 3.68 13.09 1.05
CA ALA A 222 2.83 13.28 2.21
C ALA A 222 3.08 14.63 2.91
N VAL A 223 2.02 15.21 3.45
CA VAL A 223 2.08 16.39 4.33
C VAL A 223 1.70 15.97 5.73
N ALA A 224 2.61 16.22 6.69
CA ALA A 224 2.39 15.92 8.09
C ALA A 224 2.62 17.15 8.99
N SER A 225 1.77 17.32 10.00
CA SER A 225 1.93 18.37 11.01
C SER A 225 2.69 17.89 12.26
N TYR A 226 3.03 18.82 13.14
CA TYR A 226 3.80 18.56 14.37
C TYR A 226 3.15 17.55 15.32
N ASP A 227 1.83 17.40 15.25
CA ASP A 227 1.02 16.46 16.05
C ASP A 227 0.83 15.10 15.38
N LEU A 228 1.65 14.80 14.36
CA LEU A 228 1.70 13.52 13.63
C LEU A 228 0.45 13.22 12.79
N TRP A 229 -0.39 14.23 12.53
CA TRP A 229 -1.49 14.10 11.57
C TRP A 229 -0.98 14.19 10.14
N ILE A 230 -1.49 13.30 9.28
CA ILE A 230 -1.24 13.31 7.84
C ILE A 230 -2.44 13.98 7.19
N TRP A 231 -2.23 15.17 6.62
CA TRP A 231 -3.29 15.96 5.97
C TRP A 231 -3.40 15.68 4.48
N HIS A 232 -2.31 15.18 3.92
CA HIS A 232 -2.23 14.82 2.52
C HIS A 232 -1.35 13.58 2.36
N ALA A 233 -1.78 12.66 1.51
CA ALA A 233 -0.93 11.61 0.99
C ALA A 233 -1.31 11.36 -0.48
N PHE A 234 -0.31 11.37 -1.36
CA PHE A 234 -0.45 11.03 -2.76
C PHE A 234 0.56 9.94 -3.12
N PHE A 235 0.09 8.92 -3.84
CA PHE A 235 0.91 7.78 -4.24
C PHE A 235 0.69 7.50 -5.71
N GLY A 236 1.73 7.58 -6.54
CA GLY A 236 1.53 7.39 -7.98
C GLY A 236 2.59 7.99 -8.88
N ALA A 237 3.29 9.03 -8.44
CA ALA A 237 4.28 9.68 -9.27
C ALA A 237 5.43 8.71 -9.63
N PRO A 238 5.89 8.69 -10.90
CA PRO A 238 7.03 7.89 -11.29
C PRO A 238 8.28 8.34 -10.54
N GLY A 239 9.04 7.40 -9.98
CA GLY A 239 10.29 7.72 -9.28
C GLY A 239 11.44 8.17 -10.19
N THR A 240 11.18 8.37 -11.48
CA THR A 240 12.04 9.17 -12.37
C THR A 240 11.94 10.66 -12.15
N LEU A 241 10.83 11.12 -11.57
CA LEU A 241 10.69 12.50 -11.13
C LEU A 241 11.57 12.72 -9.90
N ASN A 242 12.26 13.86 -9.84
CA ASN A 242 12.87 14.34 -8.62
C ASN A 242 11.83 15.11 -7.79
N ASP A 243 12.15 15.38 -6.53
CA ASP A 243 11.23 16.02 -5.57
C ASP A 243 10.63 17.32 -6.13
N ILE A 244 11.44 18.16 -6.78
CA ILE A 244 10.94 19.41 -7.38
C ILE A 244 9.88 19.17 -8.48
N ASN A 245 10.08 18.17 -9.35
CA ASN A 245 9.10 17.83 -10.39
C ASN A 245 7.84 17.16 -9.83
N ILE A 246 7.96 16.51 -8.66
CA ILE A 246 6.82 15.92 -7.96
C ILE A 246 5.98 17.04 -7.34
N LEU A 247 6.61 17.98 -6.65
CA LEU A 247 5.94 19.12 -6.04
C LEU A 247 5.27 20.03 -7.08
N ASP A 248 5.87 20.22 -8.26
CA ASP A 248 5.28 20.99 -9.37
C ASP A 248 4.01 20.35 -9.95
N ARG A 249 3.81 19.04 -9.73
CA ARG A 249 2.63 18.27 -10.18
C ARG A 249 1.79 17.78 -9.01
N SER A 250 2.05 18.32 -7.82
CA SER A 250 1.40 17.85 -6.62
C SER A 250 0.00 18.44 -6.53
N PRO A 251 -1.00 17.59 -6.27
CA PRO A 251 -2.37 18.06 -6.08
C PRO A 251 -2.53 18.97 -4.86
N VAL A 252 -1.53 19.07 -3.97
CA VAL A 252 -1.53 20.03 -2.86
C VAL A 252 -1.34 21.46 -3.35
N PHE A 253 -0.48 21.66 -4.35
CA PHE A 253 -0.19 22.99 -4.87
C PHE A 253 -1.20 23.44 -5.93
N ASP A 254 -1.80 22.50 -6.67
CA ASP A 254 -2.88 22.80 -7.60
C ASP A 254 -4.01 23.60 -6.92
N ASP A 255 -4.44 23.22 -5.71
CA ASP A 255 -5.48 23.96 -5.00
C ASP A 255 -5.05 25.35 -4.51
N ILE A 256 -3.74 25.55 -4.24
CA ILE A 256 -3.19 26.86 -3.89
C ILE A 256 -3.19 27.75 -5.12
N ILE A 257 -2.78 27.21 -6.27
CA ILE A 257 -2.73 27.89 -7.56
C ILE A 257 -4.14 28.24 -8.06
N ASP A 258 -5.09 27.32 -7.88
CA ASP A 258 -6.49 27.48 -8.28
C ASP A 258 -7.32 28.33 -7.29
N GLY A 259 -6.70 28.79 -6.18
CA GLY A 259 -7.34 29.64 -5.18
C GLY A 259 -8.43 28.93 -4.36
N ILE A 260 -8.44 27.59 -4.38
CA ILE A 260 -9.34 26.74 -3.59
C ILE A 260 -8.82 26.60 -2.15
N ALA A 261 -7.49 26.67 -1.97
CA ALA A 261 -6.87 26.64 -0.66
C ALA A 261 -7.31 27.84 0.19
N PRO A 262 -7.55 27.66 1.50
CA PRO A 262 -7.98 28.76 2.36
C PRO A 262 -6.90 29.83 2.40
N GLN A 263 -7.30 31.10 2.28
CA GLN A 263 -6.35 32.20 2.31
C GLN A 263 -5.65 32.27 3.68
N VAL A 264 -4.33 32.21 3.62
CA VAL A 264 -3.45 32.39 4.77
C VAL A 264 -3.04 33.87 4.73
N ASN A 265 -3.60 34.66 5.65
CA ASN A 265 -3.26 36.08 5.80
C ASN A 265 -1.82 36.26 6.30
#